data_AF-A0A7J8HIV9-F1
#
_entry.id   AF-A0A7J8HIV9-F1
#
_cell.length_a   1.000
_cell.length_b   1.000
_cell.length_c   1.000
_cell.angle_alpha   90.00
_cell.angle_beta   90.00
_cell.angle_gamma   90.00
#
_symmetry.space_group_name_H-M   'P 1'
#
loop_
_entity.id
_entity.type
_entity.pdbx_description
1 polymer ?
#
loop_
_entity_poly.entity_id
_entity_poly.type
_entity_poly.pdbx_seq_one_letter_code
_entity_poly.pdbx_strand_id
1 'polypeptide(L)'
;MNGITPRIWLLLCNPGQADTIMEENKLKFSAFLEEYKVNPSSMFNVHMKRIHEYKWQLLNCLHIITLYNRIKNDLAKAFVHRTVIIGSKEAPGYHMAKMIIKLVTSIGDVVNYNPVVGKRLKVIFLENYRVSLTKKVIPTTDLSLQISTAGTEASGTDNMKLMLNGSLTIGTMDSANVGWLRKQNRKK
;
A
#
# COMPACT_ATOMS: atom_id res chain seq x y z
N MET A 1 -22.29 -12.21 4.72
CA MET A 1 -21.55 -10.94 4.63
C MET A 1 -20.12 -11.21 5.05
N ASN A 2 -19.12 -10.85 4.25
CA ASN A 2 -17.73 -10.94 4.70
C ASN A 2 -17.44 -9.86 5.74
N GLY A 3 -16.59 -10.16 6.72
CA GLY A 3 -16.24 -9.27 7.81
C GLY A 3 -14.83 -9.54 8.33
N ILE A 4 -14.35 -8.65 9.20
CA ILE A 4 -13.05 -8.74 9.85
C ILE A 4 -13.24 -8.71 11.36
N THR A 5 -12.40 -9.41 12.11
CA THR A 5 -12.44 -9.41 13.58
C THR A 5 -11.75 -8.15 14.12
N PRO A 6 -12.47 -7.20 14.78
CA PRO A 6 -11.86 -5.98 15.32
C PRO A 6 -10.83 -6.25 16.41
N ARG A 7 -10.98 -7.34 17.17
CA ARG A 7 -10.00 -7.77 18.18
C ARG A 7 -8.61 -7.91 17.56
N ILE A 8 -8.50 -8.55 16.40
CA ILE A 8 -7.21 -8.76 15.74
C ILE A 8 -6.77 -7.50 15.00
N TRP A 9 -7.66 -6.91 14.20
CA TRP A 9 -7.27 -5.88 13.22
C TRP A 9 -7.37 -4.44 13.71
N LEU A 10 -7.85 -4.22 14.92
CA LEU A 10 -7.86 -2.91 15.58
C LEU A 10 -7.18 -3.02 16.94
N LEU A 11 -7.77 -3.73 17.90
CA LEU A 11 -7.27 -3.73 19.29
C LEU A 11 -5.84 -4.27 19.43
N LEU A 12 -5.51 -5.36 18.72
CA LEU A 12 -4.16 -5.94 18.78
C LEU A 12 -3.14 -5.28 17.86
N CYS A 13 -3.57 -4.63 16.77
CA CYS A 13 -2.64 -4.01 15.81
C CYS A 13 -2.43 -2.51 16.06
N ASN A 14 -3.43 -1.85 16.64
CA ASN A 14 -3.50 -0.41 16.78
C ASN A 14 -4.32 -0.03 18.04
N PRO A 15 -3.77 -0.25 19.25
CA PRO A 15 -4.53 -0.19 20.50
C PRO A 15 -5.06 1.20 20.89
N GLY A 16 -4.60 2.30 20.28
CA GLY A 16 -5.03 3.64 20.70
C GLY A 16 -5.55 4.58 19.60
N GLN A 17 -5.56 4.16 18.33
CA GLN A 17 -6.17 4.85 17.17
C GLN A 17 -6.23 6.40 17.24
N ALA A 18 -5.10 7.06 16.98
CA ALA A 18 -4.96 8.53 16.86
C ALA A 18 -3.83 8.91 15.87
N ASP A 19 -3.78 10.16 15.40
CA ASP A 19 -2.76 10.63 14.45
C ASP A 19 -1.33 10.46 15.01
N THR A 20 -1.13 10.82 16.29
CA THR A 20 0.12 10.59 17.03
C THR A 20 0.54 9.12 17.01
N ILE A 21 -0.43 8.21 17.09
CA ILE A 21 -0.19 6.76 17.10
C ILE A 21 0.16 6.26 15.70
N MET A 22 -0.41 6.84 14.63
CA MET A 22 0.00 6.52 13.27
C MET A 22 1.46 6.90 13.03
N GLU A 23 1.89 8.08 13.48
CA GLU A 23 3.29 8.51 13.38
C GLU A 23 4.23 7.56 14.14
N GLU A 24 3.89 7.18 15.37
CA GLU A 24 4.65 6.18 16.14
C GLU A 24 4.70 4.82 15.43
N ASN A 25 3.59 4.36 14.86
CA ASN A 25 3.54 3.10 14.13
C ASN A 25 4.43 3.17 12.89
N LYS A 26 4.44 4.29 12.17
CA LYS A 26 5.34 4.49 11.01
C LYS A 26 6.79 4.54 11.41
N LEU A 27 7.13 5.14 12.56
CA LEU A 27 8.49 5.12 13.10
C LEU A 27 8.95 3.68 13.39
N LYS A 28 8.14 2.90 14.12
CA LYS A 28 8.40 1.48 14.42
C LYS A 28 8.53 0.65 13.14
N PHE A 29 7.67 0.90 12.16
CA PHE A 29 7.71 0.18 10.89
C PHE A 29 8.88 0.58 10.00
N SER A 30 9.30 1.85 10.01
CA SER A 30 10.49 2.31 9.30
C SER A 30 11.76 1.71 9.90
N ALA A 31 11.83 1.55 11.23
CA ALA A 31 12.90 0.84 11.90
C ALA A 31 12.92 -0.66 11.53
N PHE A 32 11.75 -1.29 11.37
CA PHE A 32 11.66 -2.66 10.85
C PHE A 32 12.14 -2.78 9.38
N LEU A 33 12.10 -1.69 8.62
CA LEU A 33 12.55 -1.60 7.22
C LEU A 33 13.88 -0.83 7.09
N GLU A 34 14.77 -0.96 8.07
CA GLU A 34 16.02 -0.19 8.15
C GLU A 34 16.86 -0.27 6.87
N GLU A 35 16.89 -1.44 6.21
CA GLU A 35 17.61 -1.66 4.96
C GLU A 35 17.20 -0.69 3.83
N TYR A 36 15.92 -0.26 3.80
CA TYR A 36 15.39 0.66 2.79
C TYR A 36 15.53 2.13 3.16
N LYS A 37 15.92 2.45 4.40
CA LYS A 37 16.04 3.81 4.94
C LYS A 37 14.79 4.66 4.67
N VAL A 38 13.62 4.10 5.01
CA VAL A 38 12.30 4.71 4.79
C VAL A 38 12.15 5.99 5.60
N ASN A 39 11.57 7.03 4.99
CA ASN A 39 11.20 8.24 5.70
C ASN A 39 9.80 8.08 6.35
N PRO A 40 9.68 8.03 7.68
CA PRO A 40 8.39 7.87 8.37
C PRO A 40 7.42 9.03 8.12
N SER A 41 7.93 10.23 7.78
CA SER A 41 7.10 11.39 7.44
C SER A 41 6.58 11.35 5.99
N SER A 42 6.98 10.35 5.20
CA SER A 42 6.42 10.17 3.85
C SER A 42 5.03 9.54 3.90
N MET A 43 4.27 9.75 2.84
CA MET A 43 2.98 9.07 2.66
C MET A 43 3.21 7.61 2.29
N PHE A 44 2.77 6.69 3.14
CA PHE A 44 2.80 5.25 2.93
C PHE A 44 1.61 4.86 2.07
N ASN A 45 1.92 4.54 0.81
CA ASN A 45 0.98 4.10 -0.20
C ASN A 45 1.09 2.58 -0.35
N VAL A 46 0.07 1.85 0.11
CA VAL A 46 0.14 0.40 0.27
C VAL A 46 -0.79 -0.31 -0.73
N HIS A 47 -0.22 -1.23 -1.50
CA HIS A 47 -0.95 -2.15 -2.36
C HIS A 47 -0.65 -3.60 -1.91
N MET A 48 -1.41 -4.09 -0.94
CA MET A 48 -1.26 -5.43 -0.37
C MET A 48 -2.36 -6.36 -0.84
N LYS A 49 -2.07 -7.14 -1.88
CA LYS A 49 -2.95 -8.20 -2.40
C LYS A 49 -2.11 -9.28 -3.08
N ARG A 50 -2.72 -10.44 -3.33
CA ARG A 50 -2.13 -11.44 -4.24
C ARG A 50 -1.80 -10.77 -5.59
N ILE A 51 -0.63 -11.02 -6.15
CA ILE A 51 -0.31 -10.58 -7.50
C ILE A 51 -1.22 -11.30 -8.49
N HIS A 52 -1.96 -10.51 -9.27
CA HIS A 52 -2.78 -11.00 -10.36
C HIS A 52 -3.05 -9.86 -11.33
N GLU A 53 -3.14 -10.15 -12.62
CA GLU A 53 -3.44 -9.18 -13.67
C GLU A 53 -4.65 -8.30 -13.35
N TYR A 54 -5.81 -8.85 -12.97
CA TYR A 54 -7.00 -8.05 -12.64
C TYR A 54 -6.86 -7.17 -11.40
N LYS A 55 -5.86 -7.41 -10.55
CA LYS A 55 -5.58 -6.57 -9.35
C LYS A 55 -4.66 -5.39 -9.67
N TRP A 56 -4.20 -5.30 -10.92
CA TRP A 56 -3.53 -4.14 -11.51
C TRP A 56 -2.33 -3.62 -10.70
N GLN A 57 -1.51 -4.51 -10.13
CA GLN A 57 -0.19 -4.10 -9.62
C GLN A 57 0.68 -3.52 -10.74
N LEU A 58 0.52 -4.00 -11.98
CA LEU A 58 1.15 -3.41 -13.16
C LEU A 58 0.75 -1.94 -13.37
N LEU A 59 -0.52 -1.58 -13.17
CA LEU A 59 -0.96 -0.18 -13.27
C LEU A 59 -0.27 0.69 -12.20
N ASN A 60 -0.12 0.15 -10.99
CA ASN A 60 0.63 0.82 -9.94
C ASN A 60 2.11 1.01 -10.33
N CYS A 61 2.75 0.01 -10.96
CA CYS A 61 4.12 0.16 -11.50
C CYS A 61 4.22 1.32 -12.51
N LEU A 62 3.29 1.41 -13.46
CA LEU A 62 3.27 2.50 -14.45
C LEU A 62 3.08 3.87 -13.78
N HIS A 63 2.25 3.93 -12.74
CA HIS A 63 2.08 5.15 -11.95
C HIS A 63 3.37 5.54 -11.22
N ILE A 64 4.07 4.59 -10.60
CA ILE A 64 5.36 4.83 -9.93
C ILE A 64 6.40 5.37 -10.92
N ILE A 65 6.51 4.76 -12.12
CA ILE A 65 7.42 5.24 -13.17
C ILE A 65 7.07 6.67 -13.59
N THR A 66 5.78 6.98 -13.69
CA THR A 66 5.31 8.34 -13.99
C THR A 66 5.71 9.33 -12.89
N LEU A 67 5.56 8.97 -11.62
CA LEU A 67 5.99 9.79 -10.48
C LEU A 67 7.51 10.02 -10.50
N TYR A 68 8.29 8.96 -10.73
CA TYR A 68 9.74 9.03 -10.85
C TYR A 68 10.17 10.00 -11.95
N ASN A 69 9.58 9.88 -13.15
CA ASN A 69 9.89 10.76 -14.27
C ASN A 69 9.50 12.22 -13.98
N ARG A 70 8.35 12.46 -13.32
CA ARG A 70 7.93 13.81 -12.92
C ARG A 70 8.89 14.44 -11.92
N ILE A 71 9.36 13.68 -10.93
CA ILE A 71 10.35 14.15 -9.95
C ILE A 71 11.67 14.49 -10.65
N LYS A 72 12.12 13.65 -11.59
CA LYS A 72 13.35 13.91 -12.35
C LYS A 72 13.26 15.11 -13.28
N ASN A 73 12.09 15.35 -13.87
CA ASN A 73 11.91 16.43 -14.84
C ASN A 73 11.86 17.82 -14.17
N ASP A 74 11.41 17.90 -12.91
CA ASP A 74 11.32 19.16 -12.19
C ASP A 74 11.67 18.95 -10.70
N LEU A 75 12.93 19.22 -10.37
CA LEU A 75 13.45 19.04 -9.02
C LEU A 75 13.01 20.16 -8.07
N ALA A 76 12.64 21.32 -8.59
CA ALA A 76 12.20 22.47 -7.78
C ALA A 76 10.73 22.32 -7.36
N LYS A 77 9.92 21.60 -8.13
CA LYS A 77 8.52 21.35 -7.80
C LYS A 77 8.37 20.56 -6.50
N ALA A 78 7.51 21.08 -5.63
CA ALA A 78 7.10 20.41 -4.41
C ALA A 78 6.27 19.15 -4.74
N PHE A 79 6.80 17.99 -4.43
CA PHE A 79 6.08 16.72 -4.45
C PHE A 79 5.95 16.20 -3.02
N VAL A 80 4.79 15.65 -2.68
CA VAL A 80 4.62 14.90 -1.43
C VAL A 80 5.52 13.67 -1.49
N HIS A 81 6.38 13.51 -0.48
CA HIS A 81 7.24 12.34 -0.37
C HIS A 81 6.40 11.07 -0.22
N ARG A 82 6.70 10.02 -0.98
CA ARG A 82 5.92 8.78 -0.98
C ARG A 82 6.81 7.57 -0.75
N THR A 83 6.35 6.67 0.11
CA THR A 83 6.85 5.31 0.21
C THR A 83 5.79 4.37 -0.30
N VAL A 84 6.01 3.81 -1.49
CA VAL A 84 5.08 2.86 -2.13
C VAL A 84 5.47 1.46 -1.71
N ILE A 85 4.56 0.77 -1.03
CA ILE A 85 4.75 -0.56 -0.48
C ILE A 85 3.82 -1.52 -1.23
N ILE A 86 4.41 -2.49 -1.91
CA ILE A 86 3.67 -3.55 -2.59
C ILE A 86 3.98 -4.85 -1.85
N GLY A 87 2.94 -5.60 -1.48
CA GLY A 87 3.10 -6.87 -0.77
C GLY A 87 2.19 -7.94 -1.34
N SER A 88 2.70 -9.15 -1.51
CA SER A 88 1.93 -10.29 -1.98
C SER A 88 2.37 -11.59 -1.33
N LYS A 89 1.42 -12.54 -1.27
CA LYS A 89 1.73 -13.95 -1.05
C LYS A 89 2.22 -14.55 -2.37
N GLU A 90 3.22 -15.40 -2.31
CA GLU A 90 3.77 -16.10 -3.48
C GLU A 90 2.70 -16.94 -4.19
N ALA A 91 2.73 -16.94 -5.52
CA ALA A 91 1.92 -17.80 -6.38
C ALA A 91 2.86 -18.74 -7.15
N PRO A 92 3.16 -19.95 -6.62
CA PRO A 92 4.00 -20.91 -7.32
C PRO A 92 3.36 -21.25 -8.68
N GLY A 93 4.16 -21.19 -9.75
CA GLY A 93 3.74 -21.51 -11.12
C GLY A 93 3.13 -20.36 -11.94
N TYR A 94 2.80 -19.21 -11.35
CA TYR A 94 2.21 -18.11 -12.11
C TYR A 94 3.28 -17.21 -12.75
N HIS A 95 3.60 -17.49 -14.02
CA HIS A 95 4.64 -16.77 -14.76
C HIS A 95 4.45 -15.24 -14.78
N MET A 96 3.25 -14.77 -15.14
CA MET A 96 2.98 -13.32 -15.18
C MET A 96 3.13 -12.66 -13.81
N ALA A 97 2.69 -13.32 -12.74
CA ALA A 97 2.88 -12.80 -11.39
C ALA A 97 4.37 -12.65 -11.04
N LYS A 98 5.20 -13.62 -11.40
CA LYS A 98 6.66 -13.52 -11.22
C LYS A 98 7.27 -12.36 -12.02
N MET A 99 6.79 -12.14 -13.25
CA MET A 99 7.22 -10.99 -14.07
C MET A 99 6.84 -9.65 -13.44
N ILE A 100 5.63 -9.54 -12.88
CA ILE A 100 5.21 -8.33 -12.15
C ILE A 100 6.06 -8.11 -10.89
N ILE A 101 6.35 -9.17 -10.12
CA ILE A 101 7.24 -9.07 -8.96
C ILE A 101 8.64 -8.61 -9.37
N LYS A 102 9.19 -9.19 -10.45
CA LYS A 102 10.47 -8.76 -11.02
C LYS A 102 10.43 -7.29 -11.44
N LEU A 103 9.34 -6.85 -12.08
CA LEU A 103 9.17 -5.45 -12.47
C LEU A 103 9.15 -4.52 -11.24
N VAL A 104 8.38 -4.84 -10.20
CA VAL A 104 8.30 -4.02 -8.98
C VAL A 104 9.67 -3.91 -8.31
N THR A 105 10.38 -5.02 -8.17
CA THR A 105 11.71 -5.06 -7.53
C THR A 105 12.73 -4.27 -8.35
N SER A 106 12.77 -4.45 -9.68
CA SER A 106 13.66 -3.66 -10.56
C SER A 106 13.34 -2.16 -10.54
N ILE A 107 12.06 -1.77 -10.47
CA ILE A 107 11.69 -0.35 -10.25
C ILE A 107 12.21 0.12 -8.89
N GLY A 108 12.08 -0.72 -7.85
CA GLY A 108 12.65 -0.49 -6.52
C GLY A 108 14.13 -0.15 -6.58
N ASP A 109 14.93 -0.97 -7.25
CA ASP A 109 16.37 -0.76 -7.39
C ASP A 109 16.67 0.60 -8.05
N VAL A 110 16.04 0.88 -9.20
CA VAL A 110 16.28 2.13 -9.92
C VAL A 110 15.87 3.35 -9.10
N VAL A 111 14.70 3.31 -8.45
CA VAL A 111 14.17 4.44 -7.69
C VAL A 111 14.94 4.65 -6.39
N ASN A 112 15.18 3.60 -5.63
CA ASN A 112 15.71 3.69 -4.27
C ASN A 112 17.19 4.09 -4.24
N TYR A 113 17.96 3.73 -5.28
CA TYR A 113 19.38 4.06 -5.40
C TYR A 113 19.66 5.32 -6.24
N ASN A 114 18.64 5.99 -6.78
CA ASN A 114 18.83 7.23 -7.53
C ASN A 114 19.03 8.44 -6.57
N PRO A 115 20.21 9.07 -6.53
CA PRO A 115 20.48 10.19 -5.62
C PRO A 115 19.64 11.44 -5.94
N VAL A 116 19.22 11.62 -7.20
CA VAL A 116 18.38 12.75 -7.63
C VAL A 116 16.97 12.66 -7.05
N VAL A 117 16.45 11.44 -6.91
CA VAL A 117 15.13 11.19 -6.29
C VAL A 117 15.24 11.20 -4.77
N GLY A 118 16.34 10.65 -4.24
CA GLY A 118 16.68 10.70 -2.82
C GLY A 118 15.58 10.12 -1.93
N LYS A 119 15.04 10.96 -1.03
CA LYS A 119 13.97 10.58 -0.09
C LYS A 119 12.56 10.86 -0.60
N ARG A 120 12.41 11.38 -1.82
CA ARG A 120 11.12 11.84 -2.36
C ARG A 120 10.21 10.69 -2.79
N LEU A 121 10.80 9.60 -3.27
CA LEU A 121 10.07 8.40 -3.66
C LEU A 121 10.88 7.18 -3.23
N LYS A 122 10.23 6.27 -2.52
CA LYS A 122 10.75 4.94 -2.19
C LYS A 122 9.75 3.89 -2.66
N VAL A 123 10.26 2.77 -3.16
CA VAL A 123 9.45 1.65 -3.66
C VAL A 123 9.95 0.38 -3.01
N ILE A 124 9.08 -0.31 -2.30
CA ILE A 124 9.43 -1.47 -1.48
C ILE A 124 8.51 -2.61 -1.85
N PHE A 125 9.11 -3.76 -2.17
CA PHE A 125 8.39 -5.01 -2.30
C PHE A 125 8.57 -5.82 -1.03
N LEU A 126 7.48 -6.10 -0.30
CA LEU A 126 7.53 -6.94 0.88
C LEU A 126 7.21 -8.39 0.51
N GLU A 127 8.22 -9.23 0.58
CA GLU A 127 8.09 -10.66 0.39
C GLU A 127 7.33 -11.32 1.55
N ASN A 128 6.88 -12.55 1.32
CA ASN A 128 6.27 -13.38 2.36
C ASN A 128 5.11 -12.71 3.11
N TYR A 129 4.19 -12.08 2.37
CA TYR A 129 3.00 -11.47 2.96
C TYR A 129 2.17 -12.49 3.75
N ARG A 130 2.24 -12.36 5.07
CA ARG A 130 1.54 -13.18 6.07
C ARG A 130 0.93 -12.27 7.12
N VAL A 131 0.00 -12.81 7.92
CA VAL A 131 -0.72 -12.06 8.96
C VAL A 131 0.22 -11.26 9.86
N SER A 132 1.36 -11.83 10.28
CA SER A 132 2.35 -11.15 11.12
C SER A 132 2.86 -9.83 10.51
N LEU A 133 3.15 -9.82 9.21
CA LEU A 133 3.57 -8.62 8.50
C LEU A 133 2.39 -7.66 8.26
N THR A 134 1.23 -8.20 7.88
CA THR A 134 0.00 -7.41 7.66
C THR A 134 -0.40 -6.60 8.88
N LYS A 135 -0.23 -7.15 10.09
CA LYS A 135 -0.49 -6.46 11.37
C LYS A 135 0.40 -5.23 11.59
N LYS A 136 1.61 -5.21 11.04
CA LYS A 136 2.54 -4.08 11.13
C LYS A 136 2.26 -3.01 10.06
N VAL A 137 1.83 -3.42 8.87
CA VAL A 137 1.63 -2.52 7.72
C VAL A 137 0.29 -1.78 7.78
N ILE A 138 -0.78 -2.45 8.17
CA ILE A 138 -2.12 -1.84 8.19
C ILE A 138 -2.18 -0.55 9.03
N PRO A 139 -1.67 -0.50 10.27
CA PRO A 139 -1.73 0.70 11.11
C PRO A 139 -0.86 1.87 10.63
N THR A 140 0.00 1.63 9.64
CA THR A 140 0.94 2.64 9.10
C THR A 140 0.52 3.17 7.74
N THR A 141 -0.56 2.63 7.18
CA THR A 141 -0.98 2.95 5.82
C THR A 141 -1.78 4.24 5.78
N ASP A 142 -1.26 5.28 5.12
CA ASP A 142 -2.07 6.47 4.83
C ASP A 142 -3.04 6.19 3.69
N LEU A 143 -2.52 5.57 2.61
CA LEU A 143 -3.24 5.40 1.36
C LEU A 143 -3.28 3.93 0.95
N SER A 144 -4.48 3.37 0.82
CA SER A 144 -4.72 1.98 0.43
C SER A 144 -5.17 1.89 -1.04
N LEU A 145 -4.45 1.12 -1.85
CA LEU A 145 -4.81 0.88 -3.25
C LEU A 145 -5.74 -0.33 -3.38
N GLN A 146 -6.94 -0.07 -3.90
CA GLN A 146 -8.02 -1.04 -4.12
C GLN A 146 -8.51 -0.94 -5.59
N ILE A 147 -7.58 -1.07 -6.52
CA ILE A 147 -7.73 -0.70 -7.94
C ILE A 147 -8.03 -1.89 -8.86
N SER A 148 -8.67 -2.95 -8.36
CA SER A 148 -9.01 -4.12 -9.18
C SER A 148 -9.91 -3.71 -10.36
N THR A 149 -9.85 -4.43 -11.49
CA THR A 149 -10.81 -4.25 -12.59
C THR A 149 -12.23 -4.39 -12.06
N ALA A 150 -13.12 -3.43 -12.38
CA ALA A 150 -14.48 -3.44 -11.83
C ALA A 150 -15.23 -4.74 -12.18
N GLY A 151 -15.92 -5.33 -11.21
CA GLY A 151 -16.64 -6.59 -11.34
C GLY A 151 -15.80 -7.85 -11.10
N THR A 152 -14.50 -7.73 -10.79
CA THR A 152 -13.62 -8.90 -10.59
C THR A 152 -13.36 -9.23 -9.12
N GLU A 153 -13.59 -8.30 -8.21
CA GLU A 153 -13.38 -8.52 -6.78
C GLU A 153 -14.69 -8.89 -6.06
N ALA A 154 -14.75 -10.09 -5.50
CA ALA A 154 -15.96 -10.55 -4.82
C ALA A 154 -16.22 -9.86 -3.47
N SER A 155 -15.17 -9.50 -2.71
CA SER A 155 -15.34 -8.73 -1.47
C SER A 155 -14.14 -7.87 -1.07
N GLY A 156 -12.94 -8.45 -0.95
CA GLY A 156 -11.75 -7.73 -0.49
C GLY A 156 -11.77 -7.35 1.01
N THR A 157 -11.41 -8.29 1.89
CA THR A 157 -11.38 -8.04 3.36
C THR A 157 -10.20 -7.17 3.81
N ASP A 158 -9.11 -7.11 3.06
CA ASP A 158 -7.96 -6.24 3.37
C ASP A 158 -8.33 -4.75 3.29
N ASN A 159 -9.24 -4.38 2.38
CA ASN A 159 -9.81 -3.04 2.33
C ASN A 159 -10.49 -2.65 3.65
N MET A 160 -11.31 -3.57 4.20
CA MET A 160 -11.99 -3.33 5.47
C MET A 160 -11.01 -3.07 6.62
N LYS A 161 -9.86 -3.77 6.64
CA LYS A 161 -8.87 -3.60 7.72
C LYS A 161 -8.15 -2.26 7.61
N LEU A 162 -7.81 -1.86 6.39
CA LEU A 162 -7.14 -0.59 6.10
C LEU A 162 -8.06 0.58 6.44
N MET A 163 -9.31 0.55 5.98
CA MET A 163 -10.31 1.57 6.33
C MET A 163 -10.58 1.62 7.83
N LEU A 164 -10.65 0.46 8.52
CA LEU A 164 -10.84 0.41 9.98
C LEU A 164 -9.67 1.07 10.73
N ASN A 165 -8.47 1.10 10.16
CA ASN A 165 -7.29 1.73 10.76
C ASN A 165 -7.05 3.18 10.30
N GLY A 166 -8.03 3.79 9.61
CA GLY A 166 -7.95 5.20 9.21
C GLY A 166 -7.26 5.45 7.87
N SER A 167 -6.91 4.42 7.10
CA SER A 167 -6.37 4.59 5.76
C SER A 167 -7.43 5.13 4.79
N LEU A 168 -7.05 6.12 3.98
CA LEU A 168 -7.85 6.56 2.84
C LEU A 168 -7.70 5.55 1.68
N THR A 169 -8.79 5.23 1.01
CA THR A 169 -8.78 4.28 -0.11
C THR A 169 -8.86 4.99 -1.45
N ILE A 170 -7.93 4.65 -2.35
CA ILE A 170 -8.06 4.89 -3.79
C ILE A 170 -8.42 3.56 -4.44
N GLY A 171 -9.58 3.49 -5.07
CA GLY A 171 -10.05 2.26 -5.67
C GLY A 171 -11.10 2.46 -6.74
N THR A 172 -11.37 1.37 -7.46
CA THR A 172 -12.46 1.29 -8.43
C THR A 172 -13.80 1.12 -7.71
N MET A 173 -14.92 1.39 -8.40
CA MET A 173 -16.28 1.12 -7.92
C MET A 173 -16.59 -0.39 -7.96
N ASP A 174 -15.81 -1.16 -7.22
CA ASP A 174 -15.91 -2.62 -7.16
C ASP A 174 -16.08 -3.09 -5.71
N SER A 175 -16.87 -4.14 -5.52
CA SER A 175 -16.85 -4.91 -4.28
C SER A 175 -17.09 -4.13 -2.98
N ALA A 176 -16.32 -4.40 -1.91
CA ALA A 176 -16.41 -3.67 -0.64
C ALA A 176 -16.17 -2.16 -0.77
N ASN A 177 -15.51 -1.66 -1.84
CA ASN A 177 -15.33 -0.21 -2.03
C ASN A 177 -16.71 0.48 -2.13
N VAL A 178 -17.65 -0.13 -2.86
CA VAL A 178 -19.02 0.39 -3.02
C VAL A 178 -19.78 0.34 -1.68
N GLY A 179 -19.64 -0.77 -0.94
CA GLY A 179 -20.29 -0.94 0.36
C GLY A 179 -19.87 0.12 1.38
N TRP A 180 -18.58 0.43 1.44
CA TRP A 180 -18.04 1.45 2.34
C TRP A 180 -18.40 2.87 1.90
N LEU A 181 -18.29 3.19 0.60
CA LEU A 181 -18.69 4.49 0.09
C LEU A 181 -20.15 4.80 0.44
N ARG A 182 -21.06 3.82 0.28
CA ARG A 182 -22.47 3.96 0.67
C ARG A 182 -22.64 4.20 2.17
N LYS A 183 -21.86 3.54 3.03
CA LYS A 183 -21.93 3.75 4.49
C LYS A 183 -21.47 5.15 4.90
N GLN A 184 -20.44 5.69 4.25
CA GLN A 184 -19.97 7.05 4.50
C GLN A 184 -21.00 8.09 4.06
N ASN A 185 -21.64 7.88 2.90
CA ASN A 185 -22.66 8.80 2.37
C ASN A 185 -24.00 8.77 3.12
N ARG A 186 -24.31 7.69 3.86
CA ARG A 186 -25.52 7.58 4.69
C ARG A 186 -25.45 8.34 6.02
N LYS A 187 -24.27 8.85 6.39
CA LYS A 187 -24.08 9.65 7.60
C LYS A 187 -24.15 11.17 7.34
N LYS A 188 -24.70 11.57 6.20
CA LYS A 188 -25.05 12.96 5.88
C LYS A 188 -26.56 13.11 5.83
#